data_AF-A0A8K0DHB7-F1
#
_entry.id   AF-A0A8K0DHB7-F1
#
_cell.length_a   1.000
_cell.length_b   1.000
_cell.length_c   1.000
_cell.angle_alpha   90.00
_cell.angle_beta   90.00
_cell.angle_gamma   90.00
#
_symmetry.space_group_name_H-M   'P 1'
#
loop_
_entity.id
_entity.type
_entity.pdbx_description
1 polymer ?
#
loop_
_entity_poly.entity_id
_entity_poly.type
_entity_poly.pdbx_seq_one_letter_code
_entity_poly.pdbx_strand_id
1 'polypeptide(L)'
;MKFAILFELYLFCVILNVGGSEGETDTFKCDAEVIYQENDCNVCWCNKLGLGCTRKLCASHQDPKLSNCTVGSTWKRGCDQCWCVKKMGIVCTLDCGEKPLRSTQHS
;
A
#
# COMPACT_ATOMS: atom_id res chain seq x y z
N MET A 1 30.26 -28.52 35.98
CA MET A 1 29.06 -27.69 36.31
C MET A 1 29.10 -26.26 35.78
N LYS A 2 30.25 -25.68 35.38
CA LYS A 2 30.31 -24.31 34.81
C LYS A 2 29.98 -24.22 33.30
N PHE A 3 30.15 -25.32 32.55
CA PHE A 3 29.92 -25.34 31.10
C PHE A 3 28.44 -25.39 30.69
N ALA A 4 27.55 -25.92 31.54
CA ALA A 4 26.12 -26.00 31.25
C ALA A 4 25.44 -24.62 31.23
N ILE A 5 25.89 -23.70 32.09
CA ILE A 5 25.31 -22.36 32.24
C ILE A 5 25.61 -21.49 31.00
N LEU A 6 26.78 -21.68 30.38
CA LEU A 6 27.16 -21.00 29.14
C LEU A 6 26.30 -21.45 27.94
N PHE A 7 25.90 -22.72 27.91
CA PHE A 7 25.10 -23.28 26.83
C PHE A 7 23.64 -22.80 26.88
N GLU A 8 23.06 -22.73 28.09
CA GLU A 8 21.71 -22.20 28.31
C GLU A 8 21.61 -20.70 27.99
N LEU A 9 22.61 -19.90 28.36
CA LEU A 9 22.68 -18.47 28.00
C LEU A 9 22.81 -18.26 26.49
N TYR A 10 23.57 -19.12 25.80
CA TYR A 10 23.70 -19.08 24.35
C TYR A 10 22.37 -19.38 23.66
N LEU A 11 21.64 -20.40 24.15
CA LEU A 11 20.33 -20.77 23.61
C LEU A 11 19.29 -19.66 23.83
N PHE A 12 19.27 -19.02 25.01
CA PHE A 12 18.42 -17.86 25.29
C PHE A 12 18.71 -16.67 24.37
N CYS A 13 19.98 -16.39 24.07
CA CYS A 13 20.35 -15.34 23.11
C CYS A 13 19.85 -15.66 21.70
N VAL A 14 19.91 -16.91 21.24
CA VAL A 14 19.41 -17.29 19.91
C VAL A 14 17.89 -17.08 19.83
N ILE A 15 17.13 -17.41 20.88
CA ILE A 15 15.67 -17.25 20.88
C ILE A 15 15.24 -15.77 20.94
N LEU A 16 15.97 -14.92 21.68
CA LEU A 16 15.65 -13.48 21.80
C LEU A 16 16.09 -12.64 20.59
N ASN A 17 16.93 -13.17 19.69
CA ASN A 17 17.39 -12.47 18.49
C ASN A 17 16.67 -12.88 17.20
N VAL A 18 15.72 -13.84 17.24
CA VAL A 18 14.78 -14.06 16.12
C VAL A 18 13.66 -13.01 16.19
N GLY A 19 14.07 -11.74 16.13
CA GLY A 19 13.21 -10.60 15.86
C GLY A 19 13.09 -10.41 14.35
N GLY A 20 12.60 -11.43 13.65
CA GLY A 20 12.21 -11.28 12.25
C GLY A 20 10.85 -10.61 12.21
N SER A 21 10.81 -9.27 12.13
CA SER A 21 9.63 -8.63 11.56
C SER A 21 9.58 -9.08 10.11
N GLU A 22 8.70 -10.06 9.81
CA GLU A 22 8.29 -10.33 8.44
C GLU A 22 7.68 -9.03 7.94
N GLY A 23 8.51 -8.19 7.33
CA GLY A 23 8.09 -6.94 6.76
C GLY A 23 7.12 -7.32 5.66
N GLU A 24 5.82 -7.13 5.92
CA GLU A 24 4.77 -7.25 4.91
C GLU A 24 5.24 -6.47 3.68
N THR A 25 5.61 -7.22 2.64
CA THR A 25 6.16 -6.69 1.39
C THR A 25 4.98 -6.54 0.46
N ASP A 26 4.61 -5.29 0.14
CA ASP A 26 3.78 -5.10 -1.05
C ASP A 26 4.70 -5.22 -2.27
N THR A 27 4.26 -5.97 -3.27
CA THR A 27 4.96 -6.13 -4.55
C THR A 27 4.34 -5.25 -5.62
N PHE A 28 3.66 -4.17 -5.22
CA PHE A 28 2.93 -3.33 -6.15
C PHE A 28 3.89 -2.65 -7.13
N LYS A 29 3.58 -2.77 -8.42
CA LYS A 29 4.29 -2.09 -9.51
C LYS A 29 3.26 -1.41 -10.38
N CYS A 30 3.43 -0.11 -10.56
CA CYS A 30 2.58 0.67 -11.44
C CYS A 30 3.05 0.58 -12.89
N ASP A 31 2.12 0.82 -13.81
CA ASP A 31 2.34 0.95 -15.24
C ASP A 31 2.26 2.43 -15.66
N ALA A 32 3.13 2.86 -16.56
CA ALA A 32 3.19 4.23 -17.06
C ALA A 32 1.97 4.62 -17.92
N GLU A 33 1.29 3.64 -18.50
CA GLU A 33 0.10 3.87 -19.36
C GLU A 33 -1.21 3.88 -18.55
N VAL A 34 -1.15 3.53 -17.26
CA VAL A 34 -2.32 3.41 -16.40
C VAL A 34 -2.41 4.58 -15.43
N ILE A 35 -3.62 5.12 -15.28
CA ILE A 35 -3.94 6.12 -14.27
C ILE A 35 -4.48 5.40 -13.04
N TYR A 36 -4.01 5.82 -11.87
CA TYR A 36 -4.41 5.23 -10.61
C TYR A 36 -5.14 6.25 -9.73
N GLN A 37 -5.89 5.74 -8.76
CA GLN A 37 -6.52 6.53 -7.71
C GLN A 37 -6.19 5.95 -6.34
N GLU A 38 -5.61 6.78 -5.48
CA GLU A 38 -5.33 6.47 -4.08
C GLU A 38 -6.52 6.90 -3.21
N ASN A 39 -7.00 5.97 -2.38
CA ASN A 39 -8.04 6.15 -1.36
C ASN A 39 -9.28 6.89 -1.90
N ASP A 40 -9.70 6.53 -3.12
CA ASP A 40 -10.82 7.10 -3.86
C ASP A 40 -10.76 8.63 -3.99
N CYS A 41 -9.56 9.21 -4.02
CA CYS A 41 -9.38 10.66 -3.96
C CYS A 41 -8.21 11.20 -4.81
N ASN A 42 -6.97 10.81 -4.47
CA ASN A 42 -5.80 11.36 -5.13
C ASN A 42 -5.57 10.63 -6.45
N VAL A 43 -5.41 11.38 -7.53
CA VAL A 43 -5.06 10.80 -8.83
C VAL A 43 -3.55 10.61 -8.86
N CYS A 44 -3.11 9.47 -9.37
CA CYS A 44 -1.71 9.08 -9.38
C CYS A 44 -1.26 8.63 -10.76
N TRP A 45 0.03 8.82 -11.02
CA TRP A 45 0.70 8.44 -12.26
C TRP A 45 1.99 7.69 -11.95
N CYS A 46 2.30 6.68 -12.75
CA CYS A 46 3.57 5.98 -12.64
C CYS A 46 4.69 6.77 -13.34
N ASN A 47 5.83 6.89 -12.67
CA ASN A 47 7.04 7.50 -13.21
C ASN A 47 8.27 6.65 -12.86
N LYS A 48 9.47 7.11 -13.25
CA LYS A 48 10.73 6.37 -13.02
C LYS A 48 11.05 6.11 -11.55
N LEU A 49 10.47 6.89 -10.63
CA LEU A 49 10.65 6.75 -9.19
C LEU A 49 9.53 5.93 -8.52
N GLY A 50 8.51 5.52 -9.28
CA GLY A 50 7.33 4.81 -8.78
C GLY A 50 6.04 5.63 -8.92
N LEU A 51 5.06 5.32 -8.08
CA LEU A 51 3.74 5.95 -8.13
C LEU A 51 3.76 7.32 -7.45
N GLY A 52 3.44 8.37 -8.21
CA GLY A 52 3.30 9.74 -7.68
C GLY A 52 1.85 10.20 -7.72
N CYS A 53 1.32 10.65 -6.58
CA CYS A 53 -0.07 11.08 -6.41
C CYS A 53 -0.22 12.58 -6.22
N THR A 54 -1.37 13.14 -6.60
CA THR A 54 -1.79 14.48 -6.15
C THR A 54 -1.88 14.54 -4.62
N ARG A 55 -1.86 15.74 -4.04
CA ARG A 55 -2.02 15.95 -2.59
C ARG A 55 -3.28 16.74 -2.29
N LYS A 56 -4.45 16.18 -2.59
CA LYS A 56 -5.74 16.78 -2.25
C LYS A 56 -6.04 16.54 -0.77
N LEU A 57 -6.79 17.46 -0.17
CA LEU A 57 -7.39 17.24 1.14
C LEU A 57 -8.57 16.30 0.97
N CYS A 58 -8.36 15.03 1.27
CA CYS A 58 -9.35 13.98 1.09
C CYS A 58 -10.19 13.81 2.35
N ALA A 59 -11.51 13.97 2.24
CA ALA A 59 -12.42 13.58 3.32
C ALA A 59 -12.27 12.08 3.65
N SER A 60 -11.94 11.26 2.64
CA SER A 60 -11.65 9.83 2.78
C SER A 60 -10.45 9.49 3.66
N HIS A 61 -9.54 10.42 3.93
CA HIS A 61 -8.47 10.16 4.92
C HIS A 61 -9.00 10.07 6.36
N GLN A 62 -10.25 10.48 6.59
CA GLN A 62 -10.97 10.24 7.84
C GLN A 62 -11.69 8.89 7.85
N ASP A 63 -11.80 8.21 6.71
CA ASP A 63 -12.34 6.85 6.64
C ASP A 63 -11.21 5.83 6.86
N PRO A 64 -11.13 5.21 8.04
CA PRO A 64 -10.09 4.22 8.32
C PRO A 64 -10.18 3.00 7.39
N LYS A 65 -11.29 2.76 6.69
CA LYS A 65 -11.42 1.62 5.77
C LYS A 65 -10.59 1.77 4.51
N LEU A 66 -10.34 3.01 4.07
CA LEU A 66 -9.58 3.27 2.85
C LEU A 66 -8.07 3.19 3.10
N SER A 67 -7.61 3.51 4.31
CA SER A 67 -6.20 3.39 4.70
C SER A 67 -5.85 2.05 5.36
N ASN A 68 -6.81 1.33 5.96
CA ASN A 68 -6.60 0.03 6.59
C ASN A 68 -7.12 -1.12 5.71
N CYS A 69 -6.23 -1.63 4.86
CA CYS A 69 -6.41 -2.86 4.10
C CYS A 69 -5.24 -3.82 4.42
N THR A 70 -5.37 -5.10 4.08
CA THR A 70 -4.28 -6.08 4.24
C THR A 70 -3.21 -5.83 3.18
N VAL A 71 -1.98 -5.48 3.58
CA VAL A 71 -0.95 -5.05 2.63
C VAL A 71 -0.59 -6.20 1.68
N GLY A 72 -0.37 -5.88 0.40
CA GLY A 72 -0.12 -6.87 -0.64
C GLY A 72 -1.38 -7.58 -1.17
N SER A 73 -2.55 -7.40 -0.53
CA SER A 73 -3.81 -7.89 -1.09
C SER A 73 -4.16 -7.17 -2.40
N THR A 74 -4.85 -7.90 -3.28
CA THR A 74 -5.34 -7.37 -4.55
C THR A 74 -6.74 -7.90 -4.84
N TRP A 75 -7.59 -7.06 -5.41
CA TRP A 75 -8.97 -7.41 -5.71
C TRP A 75 -9.49 -6.54 -6.85
N LYS A 76 -10.61 -6.96 -7.44
CA LYS A 76 -11.32 -6.18 -8.46
C LYS A 76 -12.49 -5.43 -7.83
N ARG A 77 -12.67 -4.16 -8.18
CA ARG A 77 -13.81 -3.33 -7.78
C ARG A 77 -14.50 -2.81 -9.04
N GLY A 78 -15.58 -3.46 -9.45
CA GLY A 78 -16.20 -3.15 -10.74
C GLY A 78 -15.25 -3.52 -11.88
N CYS A 79 -14.82 -2.55 -12.68
CA CYS A 79 -13.81 -2.73 -13.72
C CYS A 79 -12.38 -2.52 -13.18
N ASP A 80 -12.21 -1.83 -12.05
CA ASP A 80 -10.91 -1.37 -11.57
C ASP A 80 -10.17 -2.51 -10.88
N GLN A 81 -8.87 -2.60 -11.12
CA GLN A 81 -7.98 -3.46 -10.36
C GLN A 81 -7.41 -2.66 -9.19
N CYS A 82 -7.51 -3.20 -7.98
CA CYS A 82 -7.08 -2.54 -6.75
C CYS A 82 -6.00 -3.33 -6.02
N TRP A 83 -5.18 -2.60 -5.27
CA TRP A 83 -4.12 -3.11 -4.42
C TRP A 83 -4.13 -2.40 -3.08
N CYS A 84 -3.73 -3.11 -2.04
CA CYS A 84 -3.35 -2.51 -0.77
C CYS A 84 -1.84 -2.30 -0.72
N VAL A 85 -1.42 -1.04 -0.75
CA VAL A 85 -0.02 -0.64 -0.81
C VAL A 85 0.40 -0.07 0.55
N LYS A 86 1.56 -0.51 1.04
CA LYS A 86 2.06 -0.13 2.36
C LYS A 86 2.20 1.39 2.45
N LYS A 87 1.66 1.97 3.53
CA LYS A 87 1.61 3.43 3.80
C LYS A 87 0.76 4.27 2.85
N MET A 88 0.32 3.74 1.71
CA MET A 88 -0.58 4.45 0.77
C MET A 88 -2.04 4.07 0.98
N GLY A 89 -2.32 2.84 1.43
CA GLY A 89 -3.68 2.33 1.56
C GLY A 89 -4.15 1.70 0.25
N ILE A 90 -5.41 1.95 -0.12
CA ILE A 90 -6.00 1.40 -1.34
C ILE A 90 -5.57 2.23 -2.55
N VAL A 91 -5.02 1.56 -3.56
CA VAL A 91 -4.71 2.13 -4.87
C VAL A 91 -5.44 1.32 -5.92
N CYS A 92 -6.26 1.96 -6.76
CA CYS A 92 -7.01 1.30 -7.84
C CYS A 92 -6.63 1.89 -9.21
N THR A 93 -6.77 1.12 -10.28
CA THR A 93 -6.80 1.66 -11.65
C THR A 93 -8.06 2.51 -11.86
N LEU A 94 -8.06 3.34 -12.90
CA LEU A 94 -9.26 4.05 -13.39
C LEU A 94 -9.63 3.50 -14.78
N ASP A 95 -10.10 2.26 -14.81
CA ASP A 95 -10.34 1.52 -16.06
C ASP A 95 -11.78 1.68 -16.58
N CYS A 96 -12.70 2.21 -15.76
CA CYS A 96 -14.12 2.32 -16.07
C CYS A 96 -14.46 3.43 -17.07
N GLY A 97 -13.56 3.85 -17.95
CA GLY A 97 -13.84 4.95 -18.90
C GLY A 97 -14.22 6.29 -18.24
N GLU A 98 -14.18 6.38 -16.91
CA GLU A 98 -14.30 7.60 -16.15
C GLU A 98 -12.99 8.33 -16.28
N LYS A 99 -12.85 9.05 -17.40
CA LYS A 99 -11.89 10.16 -17.49
C LYS A 99 -11.98 10.93 -16.18
N PRO A 100 -10.85 11.27 -15.54
CA PRO A 100 -10.87 12.07 -14.32
C PRO A 100 -11.76 13.28 -14.60
N LEU A 101 -12.69 13.57 -13.69
CA LEU A 101 -13.57 14.74 -13.73
C LEU A 101 -12.71 15.99 -13.92
N ARG A 102 -12.42 16.32 -15.18
CA ARG A 102 -11.93 17.62 -15.60
C ARG A 102 -13.10 18.52 -15.33
N SER A 103 -12.89 19.46 -14.40
CA SER A 103 -13.85 20.51 -14.10
C SER A 103 -14.43 21.11 -15.39
N THR A 104 -15.68 20.81 -15.66
CA THR A 104 -16.56 21.69 -16.43
C THR A 104 -17.80 21.90 -15.58
N GLN A 105 -17.68 22.84 -14.65
CA GLN A 105 -18.76 23.82 -14.51
C GLN A 105 -18.79 24.58 -15.84
N HIS A 106 -19.80 24.32 -16.66
CA HIS A 106 -20.41 25.29 -17.57
C HIS A 106 -21.63 24.63 -18.23
N SER A 107 -22.81 24.89 -17.68
CA SER A 107 -23.95 25.40 -18.44
C SER A 107 -24.96 26.03 -17.49
#